data_AF-A0A0T7BR11-F1
#
_entry.id   AF-A0A0T7BR11-F1
#
_cell.length_a   1.000
_cell.length_b   1.000
_cell.length_c   1.000
_cell.angle_alpha   90.00
_cell.angle_beta   90.00
_cell.angle_gamma   90.00
#
_symmetry.space_group_name_H-M   'P 1'
#
loop_
_entity.id
_entity.type
_entity.pdbx_description
1 polymer ?
#
loop_
_entity_poly.entity_id
_entity_poly.type
_entity_poly.pdbx_seq_one_letter_code
_entity_poly.pdbx_strand_id
1 'polypeptide(L)'
;MNENDTFINDSDILICQAFKQILTNPPTQMKEKLTNQVGFTIANYLAQLPLEEKLDPAKMANHITEFCQRPGNEYMEECLGDVYDSLDMDGIDTLMKKTGDPGDNVDDSAEIKRMLTNEGRDICQFLQGWASEELQQSNQNAANVVNQKNQGNKNVPNSN
;
A
#
# COMPACT_ATOMS: atom_id res chain seq x y z
N MET A 1 18.16 -10.81 -28.50
CA MET A 1 17.00 -10.63 -27.61
C MET A 1 17.57 -10.17 -26.30
N ASN A 2 17.52 -8.86 -26.02
CA ASN A 2 17.90 -8.34 -24.71
C ASN A 2 16.61 -8.23 -23.93
N GLU A 3 16.30 -9.30 -23.20
CA GLU A 3 15.36 -9.21 -22.10
C GLU A 3 15.99 -8.22 -21.12
N ASN A 4 15.44 -7.01 -21.08
CA ASN A 4 15.64 -6.12 -19.96
C ASN A 4 15.03 -6.84 -18.76
N ASP A 5 15.81 -7.72 -18.14
CA ASP A 5 15.61 -8.10 -16.75
C ASP A 5 15.74 -6.79 -15.98
N THR A 6 14.61 -6.11 -15.83
CA THR A 6 14.46 -4.96 -14.93
C THR A 6 14.69 -5.56 -13.55
N PHE A 7 15.94 -5.58 -13.13
CA PHE A 7 16.34 -6.08 -11.84
C PHE A 7 15.53 -5.32 -10.79
N ILE A 8 14.76 -6.04 -9.98
CA ILE A 8 14.05 -5.44 -8.85
C ILE A 8 15.12 -4.85 -7.94
N ASN A 9 15.14 -3.53 -7.82
CA ASN A 9 16.08 -2.85 -6.96
C ASN A 9 15.60 -3.00 -5.52
N ASP A 10 16.50 -3.19 -4.56
CA ASP A 10 16.18 -3.20 -3.14
C ASP A 10 15.36 -1.95 -2.77
N SER A 11 15.68 -0.81 -3.39
CA SER A 11 14.94 0.43 -3.26
C SER A 11 13.45 0.30 -3.63
N ASP A 12 13.10 -0.44 -4.68
CA ASP A 12 11.70 -0.63 -5.10
C ASP A 12 10.90 -1.41 -4.04
N ILE A 13 11.52 -2.47 -3.50
CA ILE A 13 10.92 -3.28 -2.44
C ILE A 13 10.77 -2.44 -1.17
N LEU A 14 11.79 -1.66 -0.82
CA LEU A 14 11.78 -0.78 0.34
C LEU A 14 10.71 0.32 0.21
N ILE A 15 10.51 0.90 -0.97
CA ILE A 15 9.42 1.86 -1.22
C ILE A 15 8.05 1.19 -1.00
N CYS A 16 7.83 0.01 -1.57
CA CYS A 16 6.59 -0.73 -1.37
C CYS A 16 6.36 -1.07 0.11
N GLN A 17 7.42 -1.50 0.80
CA GLN A 17 7.37 -1.83 2.22
C GLN A 17 7.11 -0.60 3.09
N ALA A 18 7.78 0.51 2.82
CA ALA A 18 7.58 1.77 3.54
C ALA A 18 6.14 2.23 3.41
N PHE A 19 5.59 2.18 2.19
CA PHE A 19 4.19 2.52 1.96
C PHE A 19 3.23 1.58 2.72
N LYS A 20 3.48 0.27 2.71
CA LYS A 20 2.74 -0.69 3.53
C LYS A 20 2.78 -0.35 5.02
N GLN A 21 3.94 0.07 5.55
CA GLN A 21 4.06 0.47 6.95
C GLN A 21 3.24 1.72 7.27
N ILE A 22 3.25 2.71 6.38
CA ILE A 22 2.42 3.92 6.51
C ILE A 22 0.93 3.54 6.57
N LEU A 23 0.47 2.63 5.71
CA LEU A 23 -0.94 2.24 5.68
C LEU A 23 -1.37 1.42 6.90
N THR A 24 -0.47 0.60 7.46
CA THR A 24 -0.78 -0.30 8.59
C THR A 24 -0.59 0.36 9.94
N ASN A 25 0.49 1.12 10.10
CA ASN A 25 0.87 1.79 11.33
C ASN A 25 1.20 3.27 11.02
N PRO A 26 0.20 4.07 10.64
CA PRO A 26 0.45 5.43 10.22
C PRO A 26 1.06 6.27 11.34
N PRO A 27 2.03 7.15 11.03
CA PRO A 27 2.44 8.20 11.94
C PRO A 27 1.22 8.96 12.48
N THR A 28 1.27 9.43 13.73
CA THR A 28 0.12 10.06 14.40
C THR A 28 -0.55 11.15 13.56
N GLN A 29 0.26 11.96 12.86
CA GLN A 29 -0.19 13.05 11.99
C GLN A 29 -0.88 12.56 10.70
N MET A 30 -0.57 11.35 10.25
CA MET A 30 -1.22 10.67 9.12
C MET A 30 -2.48 9.91 9.51
N LYS A 31 -2.53 9.41 10.75
CA LYS A 31 -3.61 8.55 11.22
C LYS A 31 -4.99 9.18 11.01
N GLU A 32 -5.15 10.46 11.32
CA GLU A 32 -6.41 11.19 11.13
C GLU A 32 -6.75 11.46 9.65
N LYS A 33 -5.73 11.63 8.80
CA LYS A 33 -5.90 11.87 7.37
C LYS A 33 -6.27 10.57 6.63
N LEU A 34 -5.65 9.45 7.00
CA LEU A 34 -5.90 8.13 6.43
C LEU A 34 -7.26 7.56 6.79
N THR A 35 -7.82 7.90 7.97
CA THR A 35 -9.18 7.46 8.36
C THR A 35 -10.32 8.03 7.52
N ASN A 36 -10.03 8.81 6.47
CA ASN A 36 -11.00 9.56 5.68
C ASN A 36 -10.69 9.50 4.16
N GLN A 37 -10.95 10.60 3.45
CA GLN A 37 -10.81 10.78 2.01
C GLN A 37 -9.44 10.35 1.45
N VAL A 38 -8.35 10.48 2.23
CA VAL A 38 -7.00 10.12 1.76
C VAL A 38 -6.89 8.61 1.60
N GLY A 39 -7.34 7.81 2.58
CA GLY A 39 -7.36 6.35 2.50
C GLY A 39 -8.15 5.85 1.28
N PHE A 40 -9.36 6.40 1.09
CA PHE A 40 -10.17 6.10 -0.10
C PHE A 40 -9.49 6.50 -1.42
N THR A 41 -8.81 7.66 -1.45
CA THR A 41 -8.11 8.14 -2.65
C THR A 41 -6.95 7.21 -3.02
N ILE A 42 -6.17 6.77 -2.02
CA ILE A 42 -5.08 5.80 -2.21
C ILE A 42 -5.66 4.48 -2.71
N ALA A 43 -6.70 3.97 -2.04
CA ALA A 43 -7.32 2.69 -2.39
C ALA A 43 -7.87 2.70 -3.83
N ASN A 44 -8.55 3.78 -4.22
CA ASN A 44 -9.05 3.96 -5.57
C ASN A 44 -7.91 4.06 -6.61
N TYR A 45 -6.82 4.75 -6.27
CA TYR A 45 -5.65 4.84 -7.13
C TYR A 45 -5.00 3.46 -7.37
N LEU A 46 -4.71 2.71 -6.30
CA LEU A 46 -4.12 1.38 -6.38
C LEU A 46 -5.02 0.37 -7.12
N ALA A 47 -6.33 0.47 -6.95
CA ALA A 47 -7.30 -0.41 -7.61
C ALA A 47 -7.38 -0.17 -9.13
N GLN A 48 -7.03 1.03 -9.61
CA GLN A 48 -7.06 1.39 -11.03
C GLN A 48 -5.79 1.02 -11.80
N LEU A 49 -4.73 0.56 -11.11
CA LEU A 49 -3.50 0.14 -11.76
C LEU A 49 -3.76 -1.03 -12.74
N PRO A 50 -3.02 -1.11 -13.87
CA PRO A 50 -3.10 -2.26 -14.77
C PRO A 50 -2.70 -3.56 -14.06
N LEU A 51 -3.30 -4.68 -14.47
CA LEU A 51 -3.20 -5.95 -13.76
C LEU A 51 -1.75 -6.44 -13.66
N GLU A 52 -1.00 -6.26 -14.73
CA GLU A 52 0.41 -6.61 -14.87
C GLU A 52 1.35 -5.76 -13.98
N GLU A 53 0.86 -4.65 -13.41
CA GLU A 53 1.65 -3.73 -12.58
C GLU A 53 1.33 -3.89 -11.09
N LYS A 54 0.14 -4.41 -10.78
CA LYS A 54 -0.35 -4.61 -9.42
C LYS A 54 0.48 -5.58 -8.58
N LEU A 55 1.24 -6.47 -9.23
CA LEU A 55 2.05 -7.51 -8.59
C LEU A 55 3.54 -7.39 -8.93
N ASP A 56 3.92 -6.34 -9.66
CA ASP A 56 5.29 -6.04 -10.04
C ASP A 56 5.83 -4.97 -9.06
N PRO A 57 6.82 -5.30 -8.20
CA PRO A 57 7.30 -4.38 -7.18
C PRO A 57 7.91 -3.10 -7.74
N ALA A 58 8.65 -3.19 -8.85
CA ALA A 58 9.28 -2.02 -9.47
C ALA A 58 8.21 -1.06 -10.02
N LYS A 59 7.20 -1.61 -10.70
CA LYS A 59 6.10 -0.78 -11.22
C LYS A 59 5.23 -0.23 -10.09
N MET A 60 4.93 -1.03 -9.07
CA MET A 60 4.18 -0.59 -7.90
C MET A 60 4.90 0.54 -7.17
N ALA A 61 6.21 0.42 -6.97
CA ALA A 61 7.04 1.46 -6.36
C ALA A 61 6.99 2.77 -7.16
N ASN A 62 7.09 2.70 -8.48
CA ASN A 62 6.94 3.88 -9.34
C ASN A 62 5.57 4.54 -9.16
N HIS A 63 4.49 3.76 -9.16
CA HIS A 63 3.14 4.30 -8.95
C HIS A 63 2.95 4.93 -7.57
N ILE A 64 3.53 4.35 -6.53
CA ILE A 64 3.53 4.89 -5.17
C ILE A 64 4.26 6.23 -5.14
N THR A 65 5.48 6.28 -5.66
CA THR A 65 6.28 7.51 -5.74
C THR A 65 5.54 8.60 -6.50
N GLU A 66 5.02 8.28 -7.68
CA GLU A 66 4.22 9.21 -8.48
C GLU A 66 2.99 9.72 -7.74
N PHE A 67 2.33 8.87 -6.95
CA PHE A 67 1.18 9.29 -6.14
C PHE A 67 1.60 10.26 -5.05
N CYS A 68 2.66 9.95 -4.31
CA CYS A 68 3.16 10.78 -3.21
C CYS A 68 3.64 12.16 -3.69
N GLN A 69 4.24 12.23 -4.88
CA GLN A 69 4.75 13.47 -5.48
C GLN A 69 3.67 14.39 -6.07
N ARG A 70 2.40 13.98 -6.08
CA ARG A 70 1.32 14.83 -6.57
C ARG A 70 1.12 16.07 -5.67
N PRO A 71 0.79 17.24 -6.23
CA PRO A 71 0.45 18.41 -5.44
C PRO A 71 -0.65 18.10 -4.41
N GLY A 72 -0.44 18.48 -3.15
CA GLY A 72 -1.32 18.18 -2.03
C GLY A 72 -1.00 16.90 -1.26
N ASN A 73 0.01 16.13 -1.70
CA ASN A 73 0.50 14.91 -1.04
C ASN A 73 1.90 15.08 -0.44
N GLU A 74 2.38 16.30 -0.24
CA GLU A 74 3.75 16.59 0.23
C GLU A 74 4.05 15.89 1.56
N TYR A 75 3.07 15.83 2.46
CA TYR A 75 3.21 15.12 3.73
C TYR A 75 3.32 13.59 3.57
N MET A 76 2.72 13.03 2.51
CA MET A 76 2.85 11.62 2.16
C MET A 76 4.21 11.32 1.58
N GLU A 77 4.73 12.19 0.73
CA GLU A 77 6.10 12.11 0.24
C GLU A 77 7.12 12.16 1.40
N GLU A 78 6.98 13.09 2.33
CA GLU A 78 7.85 13.21 3.50
C GLU A 78 7.80 11.95 4.37
N CYS A 79 6.60 11.47 4.72
CA CYS A 79 6.47 10.24 5.52
C CYS A 79 7.04 9.01 4.81
N LEU A 80 6.88 8.94 3.47
CA LEU A 80 7.46 7.85 2.68
C LEU A 80 8.98 7.88 2.77
N GLY A 81 9.59 9.06 2.64
CA GLY A 81 11.03 9.27 2.80
C GLY A 81 11.51 8.85 4.19
N ASP A 82 10.86 9.34 5.26
CA ASP A 82 11.27 9.03 6.63
C ASP A 82 11.24 7.52 6.95
N VAL A 83 10.18 6.84 6.52
CA VAL A 83 10.05 5.39 6.73
C VAL A 83 11.02 4.62 5.83
N TYR A 84 11.21 5.06 4.59
CA TYR A 84 12.19 4.48 3.68
C TYR A 84 13.60 4.57 4.27
N ASP A 85 14.03 5.75 4.71
CA ASP A 85 15.37 5.98 5.27
C ASP A 85 15.60 5.11 6.51
N SER A 86 14.56 4.97 7.36
CA SER A 86 14.63 4.04 8.50
C SER A 86 14.82 2.59 8.08
N LEU A 87 14.13 2.14 7.03
CA LEU A 87 14.24 0.78 6.53
C LEU A 87 15.55 0.52 5.78
N ASP A 88 16.04 1.51 5.04
CA ASP A 88 17.31 1.45 4.32
C ASP A 88 18.49 1.35 5.31
N MET A 89 18.43 2.10 6.43
CA MET A 89 19.39 1.95 7.53
C MET A 89 19.38 0.55 8.16
N ASP A 90 18.20 -0.06 8.31
CA ASP A 90 18.06 -1.43 8.81
C ASP A 90 18.48 -2.49 7.79
N GLY A 91 18.55 -2.12 6.51
CA GLY A 91 18.96 -2.93 5.38
C GLY A 91 17.90 -3.94 4.92
N ILE A 92 17.93 -4.25 3.62
CA ILE A 92 17.03 -5.25 3.01
C ILE A 92 17.18 -6.64 3.65
N ASP A 93 18.36 -6.96 4.20
CA ASP A 93 18.62 -8.19 4.94
C ASP A 93 17.65 -8.41 6.11
N THR A 94 17.15 -7.34 6.72
CA THR A 94 16.20 -7.43 7.85
C THR A 94 14.82 -7.90 7.38
N LEU A 95 14.42 -7.57 6.13
CA LEU A 95 13.26 -8.16 5.48
C LEU A 95 13.48 -9.65 5.22
N MET A 96 14.68 -10.04 4.77
CA MET A 96 15.02 -11.43 4.45
C MET A 96 15.14 -12.34 5.68
N LYS A 97 15.74 -11.85 6.78
CA LYS A 97 15.98 -12.62 8.02
C LYS A 97 14.71 -13.11 8.72
N LYS A 98 13.55 -12.52 8.45
CA LYS A 98 12.26 -13.08 8.94
C LYS A 98 11.92 -14.45 8.33
N THR A 99 12.62 -14.89 7.30
CA THR A 99 12.28 -16.10 6.53
C THR A 99 13.36 -17.19 6.52
N GLY A 100 14.54 -16.96 7.11
CA GLY A 100 15.67 -17.90 7.06
C GLY A 100 16.09 -18.46 8.42
N ASP A 101 16.16 -19.80 8.53
CA ASP A 101 16.83 -20.51 9.62
C ASP A 101 18.36 -20.25 9.54
N PRO A 102 19.10 -20.00 10.65
CA PRO A 102 20.48 -19.52 10.61
C PRO A 102 21.53 -20.56 10.15
N GLY A 103 21.09 -21.69 9.61
CA GLY A 103 21.91 -22.89 9.41
C GLY A 103 22.55 -23.04 8.02
N ASP A 104 21.99 -22.44 6.98
CA ASP A 104 22.46 -22.67 5.62
C ASP A 104 23.40 -21.56 5.15
N ASN A 105 24.70 -21.88 5.13
CA ASN A 105 25.69 -21.13 4.37
C ASN A 105 25.44 -21.39 2.87
N VAL A 106 24.44 -20.73 2.30
CA VAL A 106 24.17 -20.76 0.86
C VAL A 106 24.87 -19.59 0.18
N ASP A 107 25.86 -19.93 -0.63
CA ASP A 107 26.48 -19.06 -1.63
C ASP A 107 25.50 -18.88 -2.80
N ASP A 108 24.42 -18.09 -2.63
CA ASP A 108 23.33 -18.07 -3.63
C ASP A 108 22.72 -16.69 -3.89
N SER A 109 23.42 -15.88 -4.69
CA SER A 109 22.86 -14.66 -5.28
C SER A 109 21.53 -14.90 -6.00
N ALA A 110 21.32 -16.09 -6.59
CA ALA A 110 20.08 -16.45 -7.25
C ALA A 110 18.92 -16.75 -6.28
N GLU A 111 19.22 -17.40 -5.15
CA GLU A 111 18.22 -17.66 -4.10
C GLU A 111 17.80 -16.36 -3.41
N ILE A 112 18.76 -15.48 -3.10
CA ILE A 112 18.49 -14.16 -2.54
C ILE A 112 17.56 -13.37 -3.46
N LYS A 113 17.84 -13.34 -4.77
CA LYS A 113 16.97 -12.67 -5.75
C LYS A 113 15.57 -13.25 -5.79
N ARG A 114 15.44 -14.57 -5.74
CA ARG A 114 14.13 -15.25 -5.71
C ARG A 114 13.35 -14.87 -4.45
N MET A 115 14.00 -14.86 -3.29
CA MET A 115 13.39 -14.46 -2.02
C MET A 115 12.91 -13.01 -2.06
N LEU A 116 13.74 -12.08 -2.55
CA LEU A 116 13.37 -10.66 -2.70
C LEU A 116 12.20 -10.47 -3.68
N THR A 117 12.20 -11.20 -4.80
CA THR A 117 11.09 -11.17 -5.76
C THR A 117 9.78 -11.64 -5.12
N ASN A 118 9.83 -12.69 -4.30
CA ASN A 118 8.66 -13.19 -3.58
C ASN A 118 8.17 -12.19 -2.53
N GLU A 119 9.08 -11.63 -1.72
CA GLU A 119 8.74 -10.64 -0.70
C GLU A 119 8.10 -9.40 -1.32
N GLY A 120 8.71 -8.87 -2.41
CA GLY A 120 8.14 -7.74 -3.14
C GLY A 120 6.73 -8.05 -3.66
N ARG A 121 6.51 -9.25 -4.22
CA ARG A 121 5.19 -9.70 -4.69
C ARG A 121 4.19 -9.77 -3.53
N ASP A 122 4.58 -10.32 -2.40
CA ASP A 122 3.72 -10.47 -1.22
C ASP A 122 3.33 -9.10 -0.64
N ILE A 123 4.25 -8.13 -0.65
CA ILE A 123 3.95 -6.73 -0.30
C ILE A 123 2.95 -6.13 -1.29
N CYS A 124 3.15 -6.33 -2.59
CA CYS A 124 2.20 -5.84 -3.61
C CYS A 124 0.80 -6.44 -3.43
N GLN A 125 0.71 -7.75 -3.16
CA GLN A 125 -0.54 -8.42 -2.86
C GLN A 125 -1.22 -7.83 -1.62
N PHE A 126 -0.45 -7.55 -0.57
CA PHE A 126 -0.95 -6.90 0.63
C PHE A 126 -1.56 -5.52 0.30
N LEU A 127 -0.85 -4.69 -0.46
CA LEU A 127 -1.33 -3.35 -0.84
C LEU A 127 -2.64 -3.41 -1.64
N GLN A 128 -2.76 -4.39 -2.55
CA GLN A 128 -3.99 -4.61 -3.32
C GLN A 128 -5.15 -5.14 -2.44
N GLY A 129 -4.85 -6.01 -1.48
CA GLY A 129 -5.81 -6.49 -0.49
C GLY A 129 -6.35 -5.34 0.36
N TRP A 130 -5.44 -4.53 0.92
CA TRP A 130 -5.78 -3.34 1.70
C TRP A 130 -6.65 -2.37 0.91
N ALA A 131 -6.29 -2.07 -0.35
CA ALA A 131 -7.08 -1.18 -1.20
C ALA A 131 -8.49 -1.72 -1.45
N SER A 132 -8.61 -3.04 -1.65
CA SER A 132 -9.92 -3.69 -1.86
C SER A 132 -10.79 -3.60 -0.61
N GLU A 133 -10.21 -3.80 0.58
CA GLU A 133 -10.91 -3.70 1.86
C GLU A 133 -11.40 -2.27 2.13
N GLU A 134 -10.55 -1.26 1.91
CA GLU A 134 -10.93 0.16 2.07
C GLU A 134 -12.08 0.58 1.14
N LEU A 135 -12.03 0.15 -0.13
CA LEU A 135 -13.11 0.44 -1.08
C LEU A 135 -14.43 -0.24 -0.68
N GLN A 136 -14.38 -1.46 -0.15
CA GLN A 136 -15.57 -2.16 0.35
C GLN A 136 -16.16 -1.46 1.57
N GLN A 137 -15.34 -1.06 2.53
CA GLN A 137 -15.78 -0.32 3.72
C GLN A 137 -16.44 1.01 3.34
N SER A 138 -15.86 1.76 2.41
CA SER A 138 -16.43 3.01 1.92
C SER A 138 -17.82 2.81 1.27
N ASN A 139 -17.97 1.78 0.44
CA ASN A 139 -19.25 1.46 -0.20
C ASN A 139 -20.33 1.02 0.81
N GLN A 140 -19.97 0.28 1.85
CA GLN A 140 -20.90 -0.11 2.92
C GLN A 140 -21.34 1.09 3.76
N ASN A 141 -20.42 2.01 4.07
CA ASN A 141 -20.74 3.24 4.79
C ASN A 141 -21.70 4.14 3.99
N ALA A 142 -21.50 4.26 2.67
CA ALA A 142 -22.42 4.99 1.80
C ALA A 142 -23.82 4.37 1.74
N ALA A 143 -23.92 3.03 1.66
CA ALA A 143 -25.20 2.32 1.65
C ALA A 143 -25.97 2.49 2.97
N ASN A 144 -25.28 2.47 4.11
CA ASN A 144 -25.89 2.67 5.43
C ASN A 144 -26.42 4.11 5.62
N VAL A 145 -25.71 5.13 5.12
CA VAL A 145 -26.16 6.53 5.17
C VAL A 145 -27.41 6.75 4.31
N VAL A 146 -27.50 6.11 3.15
CA VAL A 146 -28.69 6.18 2.28
C VAL A 146 -29.90 5.50 2.93
N ASN A 147 -29.71 4.37 3.62
CA ASN A 147 -30.78 3.70 4.35
C ASN A 147 -31.28 4.51 5.57
N GLN A 148 -30.41 5.27 6.25
CA GLN A 148 -30.84 6.16 7.33
C GLN A 148 -31.62 7.40 6.81
N LYS A 149 -31.20 8.00 5.68
CA LYS A 149 -31.95 9.12 5.07
C LYS A 149 -33.35 8.71 4.62
N ASN A 150 -33.54 7.46 4.19
CA ASN A 150 -34.86 6.96 3.77
C ASN A 150 -35.78 6.56 4.93
N GLN A 151 -35.30 6.51 6.18
CA GLN A 151 -36.14 6.26 7.36
C GLN A 151 -36.53 7.55 8.11
N GLY A 152 -35.93 8.69 7.78
CA GLY A 152 -36.15 9.96 8.49
C GLY A 152 -37.38 10.78 8.08
N ASN A 153 -38.21 10.34 7.13
CA ASN A 153 -39.33 11.17 6.62
C ASN A 153 -40.71 10.51 6.63
N LYS A 154 -40.92 9.55 7.54
CA LYS A 154 -42.26 9.09 7.91
C LYS A 154 -42.52 9.50 9.35
N ASN A 155 -42.85 10.77 9.57
CA ASN A 155 -43.87 11.10 10.56
C ASN A 155 -44.35 12.56 10.45
N VAL A 156 -45.65 12.63 10.10
CA VAL A 156 -46.68 13.65 10.38
C VAL A 156 -46.55 15.02 9.66
N PRO A 157 -47.66 15.73 9.34
CA PRO A 157 -48.99 15.60 9.94
C PRO A 157 -50.23 15.71 9.03
N ASN A 158 -51.34 15.09 9.46
CA ASN A 158 -52.74 15.56 9.28
C ASN A 158 -53.72 14.42 9.63
N SER A 159 -54.93 14.63 10.17
CA SER A 159 -55.73 15.83 10.47
C SER A 159 -56.86 15.45 11.44
N ASN A 160 -57.40 16.49 12.10
CA ASN A 160 -58.74 16.68 12.66
C ASN A 160 -59.15 15.95 13.94
#